data_AF-A0A944TXB0-F1
#
_entry.id   AF-A0A944TXB0-F1
#
_cell.length_a   1.000
_cell.length_b   1.000
_cell.length_c   1.000
_cell.angle_alpha   90.00
_cell.angle_beta   90.00
_cell.angle_gamma   90.00
#
_symmetry.space_group_name_H-M   'P 1'
#
loop_
_entity.id
_entity.type
_entity.pdbx_description
1 polymer ?
#
loop_
_entity_poly.entity_id
_entity_poly.type
_entity_poly.pdbx_seq_one_letter_code
_entity_poly.pdbx_strand_id
1 'polypeptide(L)' 'MAHKKINLPVKKCLNCSLPFSWRKKWERNWEEIKYCSKRCRKVKK' A
#
# COMPACT_ATOMS: atom_id res chain seq x y z
N MET A 1 26.38 -2.47 9.68
CA MET A 1 25.46 -3.59 9.41
C MET A 1 24.08 -3.02 9.11
N ALA A 2 23.66 -3.00 7.84
CA ALA A 2 22.39 -2.41 7.43
C ALA A 2 21.24 -3.24 8.01
N HIS A 3 20.50 -2.69 8.96
CA HIS A 3 19.29 -3.31 9.48
C HIS A 3 18.32 -3.54 8.31
N LYS A 4 18.25 -4.79 7.84
CA LYS A 4 17.23 -5.28 6.89
C LYS A 4 15.88 -5.08 7.57
N LYS A 5 15.29 -3.91 7.35
CA LYS A 5 13.91 -3.61 7.75
C LYS A 5 13.04 -4.65 7.04
N ILE A 6 12.44 -5.50 7.85
CA ILE A 6 11.49 -6.56 7.56
C ILE A 6 10.73 -6.28 6.27
N ASN A 7 10.73 -7.27 5.36
CA ASN A 7 10.06 -7.29 4.06
C ASN A 7 8.54 -7.12 4.21
N LEU A 8 8.09 -5.95 4.62
CA LEU A 8 6.66 -5.63 4.63
C LEU A 8 6.17 -5.70 3.18
N PRO A 9 5.06 -6.40 2.92
CA PRO A 9 4.55 -6.48 1.58
C PRO A 9 4.28 -5.07 1.06
N VAL A 10 4.93 -4.73 -0.05
CA VAL A 10 4.78 -3.46 -0.76
C VAL A 10 3.88 -3.70 -1.95
N LYS A 11 2.82 -2.89 -2.08
CA LYS A 11 1.95 -2.89 -3.25
C LYS A 11 2.12 -1.59 -4.02
N LYS A 12 1.85 -1.62 -5.32
CA LYS A 12 1.76 -0.41 -6.16
C LYS A 12 0.35 0.12 -6.12
N CYS A 13 0.19 1.44 -5.94
CA CYS A 13 -1.10 2.10 -6.02
C CYS A 13 -1.55 2.17 -7.49
N LEU A 14 -2.76 1.73 -7.83
CA LEU A 14 -3.25 1.80 -9.22
C LEU A 14 -3.47 3.23 -9.73
N ASN A 15 -3.67 4.21 -8.83
CA ASN A 15 -3.96 5.60 -9.23
C ASN A 15 -2.70 6.47 -9.37
N CYS A 16 -1.71 6.31 -8.47
CA CYS A 16 -0.49 7.12 -8.48
C CYS A 16 0.78 6.32 -8.80
N SER A 17 0.67 5.00 -9.01
CA SER A 17 1.78 4.07 -9.25
C SER A 17 2.86 4.05 -8.17
N LEU A 18 2.65 4.75 -7.05
CA LEU A 18 3.61 4.80 -5.95
C LEU A 18 3.61 3.49 -5.16
N PRO A 19 4.79 2.94 -4.81
CA PRO A 19 4.90 1.82 -3.91
C PRO A 19 4.48 2.25 -2.50
N PHE A 20 3.66 1.43 -1.84
CA PHE A 20 3.24 1.68 -0.47
C PHE A 20 3.32 0.38 0.34
N SER A 21 3.86 0.49 1.55
CA SER A 21 4.05 -0.64 2.47
C SER A 21 2.77 -0.96 3.23
N TRP A 22 2.59 -2.24 3.56
CA TRP A 22 1.55 -2.72 4.46
C TRP A 22 1.45 -1.89 5.76
N ARG A 23 0.22 -1.72 6.25
CA ARG A 23 -0.09 -1.00 7.50
C ARG A 23 -1.05 -1.85 8.31
N LYS A 24 -0.94 -1.81 9.65
CA LYS A 24 -1.80 -2.57 10.57
C LYS A 24 -3.31 -2.39 10.33
N LYS A 25 -3.74 -1.20 9.91
CA LYS A 25 -5.13 -0.91 9.53
C LYS A 25 -5.66 -1.72 8.33
N TRP A 26 -4.78 -2.42 7.62
CA TRP A 26 -5.10 -3.18 6.42
C TRP A 26 -5.03 -4.69 6.62
N GLU A 27 -4.80 -5.16 7.84
CA GLU A 27 -4.69 -6.58 8.17
C GLU A 27 -5.85 -7.42 7.61
N ARG A 28 -7.08 -6.90 7.65
CA ARG A 28 -8.29 -7.62 7.22
C ARG A 28 -8.63 -7.51 5.73
N ASN A 29 -8.11 -6.50 5.04
CA ASN A 29 -8.53 -6.14 3.66
C ASN A 29 -7.34 -5.83 2.75
N TRP A 30 -6.14 -6.25 3.15
CA TRP A 30 -4.91 -5.98 2.40
C TRP A 30 -5.01 -6.47 0.96
N GLU A 31 -5.63 -7.62 0.72
CA GLU A 31 -5.82 -8.21 -0.61
C GLU A 31 -6.66 -7.31 -1.52
N GLU A 32 -7.73 -6.71 -0.98
CA GLU A 32 -8.63 -5.80 -1.72
C GLU A 32 -8.04 -4.39 -1.91
N ILE A 33 -7.05 -4.00 -1.11
CA ILE A 33 -6.46 -2.66 -1.17
C ILE A 33 -5.52 -2.54 -2.37
N LYS A 34 -5.97 -1.76 -3.34
CA LYS A 34 -5.25 -1.40 -4.58
C LYS A 34 -4.70 0.04 -4.57
N TYR A 35 -4.98 0.81 -3.52
CA TYR A 35 -4.68 2.24 -3.46
C TYR A 35 -3.98 2.63 -2.15
N CYS A 36 -2.97 3.50 -2.24
CA CYS A 36 -2.18 3.94 -1.08
C CYS A 36 -2.98 4.81 -0.08
N SER A 37 -4.07 5.43 -0.52
CA SER A 37 -4.85 6.39 0.27
C SER A 37 -6.33 6.40 -0.14
N LYS A 38 -7.21 6.87 0.77
CA LYS A 38 -8.63 7.11 0.46
C LYS A 38 -8.80 8.11 -0.69
N ARG A 39 -7.89 9.09 -0.80
CA ARG A 39 -7.86 10.05 -1.91
C ARG A 39 -7.66 9.32 -3.25
N CYS A 40 -6.65 8.46 -3.34
CA CYS A 40 -6.40 7.65 -4.55
C CYS A 40 -7.52 6.65 -4.88
N ARG A 41 -8.29 6.20 -3.88
CA ARG A 41 -9.47 5.36 -4.12
C ARG A 41 -10.66 6.16 -4.70
N LYS A 42 -10.85 7.40 -4.24
CA LYS A 42 -11.94 8.29 -4.70
C LYS A 42 -11.63 8.93 -6.04
N VAL A 43 -10.36 9.22 -6.29
CA VAL A 43 -9.88 9.72 -7.58
C VAL A 43 -9.71 8.51 -8.50
N LYS A 44 -10.77 8.16 -9.22
CA LYS A 44 -10.61 7.45 -10.50
C LYS A 44 -10.22 8.51 -11.51
N LYS A 45 -9.00 8.45 -12.04
CA LYS A 45 -8.67 9.16 -13.27
C LYS A 45 -9.18 8.35 -14.45
#